data_AF-A0A3E2CRH2-F1
#
_entry.id   AF-A0A3E2CRH2-F1
#
_cell.length_a   1.000
_cell.length_b   1.000
_cell.length_c   1.000
_cell.angle_alpha   90.00
_cell.angle_beta   90.00
_cell.angle_gamma   90.00
#
_symmetry.space_group_name_H-M   'P 1'
#
loop_
_entity.id
_entity.type
_entity.pdbx_description
1 polymer ?
#
loop_
_entity_poly.entity_id
_entity_poly.type
_entity_poly.pdbx_seq_one_letter_code
_entity_poly.pdbx_strand_id
1 'polypeptide(L)'
;MSAVDEYSRIRVTLGFAAKNYGFEVVPAFASEVTITSIAHDVRHVRPGGLFVPIGHIDRRQLEAARDAGAYAALVSPEFRGEAADLGLPLLVSSANPVALGKLACDINADPSSCVAIFAIAGDDDDEIHANVLRLADFLHMLGNPVGVISDAGSTSLQRELSLQYPLNIADVQHALSVCAEDGAAAVVIALNSATLAKNALQSVSIDVLGVEQTQNESNSGAGSDSQSDAKSKDSSDTNSESKDAASNVKVSAKASSSPLYPAYATGMSFYALRQRYGFSGREHAYCVTRSAESDELAELADQIGGNDVQRHLSLSIAMVLAAGVRRGTIKSALRVSHELH
;
A
#
# COMPACT_ATOMS: atom_id res chain seq x y z
N MET A 1 -16.20 32.57 -14.67
CA MET A 1 -15.24 31.81 -13.84
C MET A 1 -14.42 30.98 -14.81
N SER A 2 -13.15 31.34 -14.97
CA SER A 2 -12.25 30.72 -15.94
C SER A 2 -11.84 29.34 -15.45
N ALA A 3 -11.77 28.35 -16.34
CA ALA A 3 -11.27 26.99 -16.12
C ALA A 3 -9.78 26.90 -15.68
N VAL A 4 -9.22 28.02 -15.23
CA VAL A 4 -7.86 28.15 -14.69
C VAL A 4 -7.84 27.95 -13.16
N ASP A 5 -8.99 28.08 -12.49
CA ASP A 5 -9.08 27.98 -11.02
C ASP A 5 -9.09 26.54 -10.49
N GLU A 6 -9.48 25.55 -11.33
CA GLU A 6 -9.48 24.13 -10.96
C GLU A 6 -8.08 23.50 -10.88
N TYR A 7 -7.06 24.18 -11.42
CA TYR A 7 -5.64 23.77 -11.31
C TYR A 7 -4.81 24.74 -10.45
N SER A 8 -5.45 25.42 -9.49
CA SER A 8 -4.71 26.15 -8.46
C SER A 8 -3.93 25.15 -7.60
N ARG A 9 -2.70 24.84 -8.02
CA ARG A 9 -1.78 24.01 -7.24
C ARG A 9 -1.63 24.63 -5.87
N ILE A 10 -2.03 23.90 -4.83
CA ILE A 10 -1.85 24.34 -3.45
C ILE A 10 -0.35 24.53 -3.25
N ARG A 11 0.06 25.78 -3.03
CA ARG A 11 1.44 26.10 -2.73
C ARG A 11 1.74 25.63 -1.30
N VAL A 12 2.51 24.56 -1.17
CA VAL A 12 2.90 24.04 0.14
C VAL A 12 4.02 24.89 0.73
N THR A 13 3.68 25.66 1.76
CA THR A 13 4.63 26.44 2.56
C THR A 13 4.87 25.82 3.93
N LEU A 14 5.93 26.24 4.63
CA LEU A 14 6.16 25.81 6.02
C LEU A 14 4.97 26.19 6.93
N GLY A 15 4.38 27.37 6.72
CA GLY A 15 3.19 27.82 7.43
C GLY A 15 1.95 26.98 7.12
N PHE A 16 1.78 26.55 5.86
CA PHE A 16 0.73 25.61 5.47
C PHE A 16 0.88 24.27 6.20
N ALA A 17 2.10 23.71 6.21
CA ALA A 17 2.40 22.46 6.91
C ALA A 17 2.08 22.58 8.41
N ALA A 18 2.54 23.67 9.04
CA ALA A 18 2.29 23.93 10.45
C ALA A 18 0.80 24.03 10.79
N LYS A 19 0.04 24.80 10.00
CA LYS A 19 -1.39 25.01 10.22
C LYS A 19 -2.21 23.72 10.07
N ASN A 20 -1.88 22.88 9.11
CA ASN A 20 -2.73 21.76 8.72
C ASN A 20 -2.34 20.43 9.38
N TYR A 21 -1.07 20.28 9.78
CA TYR A 21 -0.56 18.99 10.26
C TYR A 21 0.10 19.06 11.65
N GLY A 22 0.10 20.23 12.28
CA GLY A 22 0.60 20.40 13.65
C GLY A 22 2.13 20.47 13.76
N PHE A 23 2.81 20.90 12.69
CA PHE A 23 4.22 21.27 12.77
C PHE A 23 4.36 22.67 13.40
N GLU A 24 5.54 22.97 13.97
CA GLU A 24 5.92 24.32 14.39
C GLU A 24 7.01 24.85 13.46
N VAL A 25 6.90 26.10 12.98
CA VAL A 25 7.92 26.73 12.14
C VAL A 25 8.82 27.61 12.99
N VAL A 26 10.13 27.41 12.89
CA VAL A 26 11.15 28.20 13.57
C VAL A 26 12.21 28.65 12.57
N PRO A 27 12.46 29.96 12.39
CA PRO A 27 11.77 31.11 12.98
C PRO A 27 10.41 31.38 12.32
N ALA A 28 9.49 32.04 13.04
CA ALA A 28 8.11 32.27 12.58
C ALA A 28 7.99 33.02 11.23
N PHE A 29 8.95 33.90 10.91
CA PHE A 29 8.94 34.63 9.64
C PHE A 29 9.18 33.72 8.42
N ALA A 30 9.71 32.50 8.62
CA ALA A 30 9.93 31.53 7.55
C ALA A 30 8.63 30.81 7.10
N SER A 31 7.47 31.18 7.66
CA SER A 31 6.17 30.56 7.32
C SER A 31 5.83 30.63 5.83
N GLU A 32 6.30 31.66 5.10
CA GLU A 32 6.05 31.84 3.67
C GLU A 32 7.04 31.07 2.76
N VAL A 33 8.04 30.40 3.35
CA VAL A 33 9.00 29.58 2.60
C VAL A 33 8.26 28.40 1.99
N THR A 34 8.44 28.21 0.68
CA THR A 34 7.80 27.14 -0.09
C THR A 34 8.71 25.94 -0.18
N ILE A 35 8.13 24.76 0.01
CA ILE A 35 8.81 23.49 -0.15
C ILE A 35 8.21 22.76 -1.34
N THR A 36 9.08 22.22 -2.20
CA THR A 36 8.70 21.58 -3.47
C THR A 36 9.08 20.11 -3.53
N SER A 37 9.89 19.64 -2.58
CA SER A 37 10.33 18.25 -2.47
C SER A 37 10.68 17.91 -1.03
N ILE A 38 10.78 16.62 -0.73
CA ILE A 38 11.28 16.11 0.54
C ILE A 38 12.47 15.18 0.23
N ALA A 39 13.53 15.27 1.03
CA ALA A 39 14.69 14.39 0.91
C ALA A 39 15.09 13.82 2.27
N HIS A 40 15.36 12.52 2.32
CA HIS A 40 15.78 11.83 3.54
C HIS A 40 17.30 11.73 3.71
N ASP A 41 18.03 11.85 2.60
CA ASP A 41 19.49 11.81 2.54
C ASP A 41 19.99 13.12 1.94
N VAL A 42 21.05 13.67 2.55
CA VAL A 42 21.73 14.89 2.13
C VAL A 42 22.12 14.83 0.64
N ARG A 43 22.50 13.65 0.15
CA ARG A 43 22.91 13.44 -1.26
C ARG A 43 21.77 13.66 -2.27
N HIS A 44 20.52 13.57 -1.83
CA HIS A 44 19.33 13.78 -2.66
C HIS A 44 18.64 15.10 -2.39
N VAL A 45 19.18 15.94 -1.49
CA VAL A 45 18.66 17.27 -1.26
C VAL A 45 18.78 18.08 -2.55
N ARG A 46 17.66 18.68 -2.96
CA ARG A 46 17.58 19.62 -4.07
C ARG A 46 17.19 21.00 -3.53
N PRO A 47 17.58 22.09 -4.22
CA PRO A 47 17.07 23.42 -3.92
C PRO A 47 15.53 23.43 -3.87
N GLY A 48 14.97 24.01 -2.80
CA GLY A 48 13.52 23.98 -2.53
C GLY A 48 13.04 22.75 -1.74
N GLY A 49 13.94 21.83 -1.40
CA GLY A 49 13.62 20.65 -0.62
C GLY A 49 13.53 20.90 0.89
N LEU A 50 12.67 20.13 1.55
CA LEU A 50 12.64 19.92 2.98
C LEU A 50 13.49 18.69 3.31
N PHE A 51 14.54 18.86 4.12
CA PHE A 51 15.33 17.74 4.59
C PHE A 51 14.64 17.04 5.78
N VAL A 52 14.39 15.74 5.66
CA VAL A 52 13.69 14.95 6.68
C VAL A 52 14.57 13.75 7.05
N PRO A 53 15.50 13.90 8.01
CA PRO A 53 16.39 12.81 8.38
C PRO A 53 15.62 11.60 8.91
N ILE A 54 16.07 10.40 8.51
CA ILE A 54 15.55 9.13 9.05
C ILE A 54 16.48 8.67 10.17
N GLY A 55 15.92 8.43 11.35
CA GLY A 55 16.69 7.93 12.50
C GLY A 55 17.37 9.05 13.29
N HIS A 56 18.65 8.86 13.62
CA HIS A 56 19.37 9.80 14.49
C HIS A 56 19.73 11.08 13.74
N ILE A 57 19.33 12.22 14.30
CA ILE A 57 19.63 13.54 13.76
C ILE A 57 21.02 13.94 14.26
N ASP A 58 21.90 14.33 13.34
CA ASP A 58 23.20 14.94 13.67
C ASP A 58 23.23 16.37 13.12
N ARG A 59 23.82 17.28 13.90
CA ARG A 59 24.05 18.66 13.49
C ARG A 59 24.80 18.74 12.16
N ARG A 60 25.81 17.88 11.95
CA ARG A 60 26.59 17.86 10.71
C ARG A 60 25.75 17.53 9.49
N GLN A 61 24.75 16.66 9.63
CA GLN A 61 23.83 16.34 8.53
C GLN A 61 22.96 17.53 8.17
N LEU A 62 22.48 18.30 9.16
CA LEU A 62 21.69 19.50 8.91
C LEU A 62 22.53 20.62 8.26
N GLU A 63 23.78 20.79 8.69
CA GLU A 63 24.74 21.70 8.04
C GLU A 63 24.98 21.29 6.57
N ALA A 64 25.22 20.01 6.33
CA ALA A 64 25.42 19.50 4.98
C ALA A 64 24.15 19.61 4.12
N ALA A 65 22.96 19.39 4.69
CA ALA A 65 21.69 19.59 3.98
C ALA A 65 21.44 21.05 3.62
N ARG A 66 21.76 21.99 4.52
CA ARG A 66 21.74 23.43 4.24
C ARG A 66 22.68 23.76 3.10
N ASP A 67 23.92 23.26 3.15
CA ASP A 67 24.94 23.52 2.13
C ASP A 67 24.59 22.89 0.78
N ALA A 68 23.84 21.78 0.78
CA ALA A 68 23.24 21.18 -0.40
C ALA A 68 22.00 21.95 -0.95
N GLY A 69 21.53 22.97 -0.24
CA GLY A 69 20.46 23.86 -0.68
C GLY A 69 19.07 23.54 -0.12
N ALA A 70 18.96 22.77 0.97
CA ALA A 70 17.69 22.58 1.68
C ALA A 70 17.13 23.94 2.13
N TYR A 71 15.82 24.14 1.96
CA TYR A 71 15.14 25.36 2.39
C TYR A 71 14.69 25.29 3.83
N ALA A 72 14.51 24.08 4.34
CA ALA A 72 14.20 23.81 5.73
C ALA A 72 14.61 22.38 6.11
N ALA A 73 14.65 22.08 7.40
CA ALA A 73 14.79 20.73 7.91
C ALA A 73 13.71 20.38 8.94
N LEU A 74 13.22 19.14 8.91
CA LEU A 74 12.37 18.58 9.95
C LEU A 74 13.24 18.10 11.11
N VAL A 75 12.95 18.56 12.33
CA VAL A 75 13.67 18.18 13.54
C VAL A 75 12.71 17.80 14.66
N SER A 76 13.16 16.92 15.54
CA SER A 76 12.42 16.61 16.76
C SER A 76 12.42 17.82 17.72
N PRO A 77 11.42 17.95 18.62
CA PRO A 77 11.37 19.06 19.58
C PRO A 77 12.58 19.12 20.50
N GLU A 78 13.18 17.97 20.80
CA GLU A 78 14.38 17.84 21.64
C GLU A 78 15.61 18.47 20.99
N PHE A 79 15.73 18.37 19.66
CA PHE A 79 16.88 18.86 18.91
C PHE A 79 16.77 20.33 18.48
N ARG A 80 15.65 20.99 18.83
CA ARG A 80 15.37 22.38 18.48
C ARG A 80 16.48 23.34 18.92
N GLY A 81 17.00 23.18 20.14
CA GLY A 81 18.01 24.08 20.70
C GLY A 81 19.35 23.97 19.98
N GLU A 82 19.77 22.75 19.65
CA GLU A 82 21.04 22.48 18.96
C GLU A 82 21.03 22.93 17.49
N ALA A 83 19.85 22.94 16.87
CA ALA A 83 19.67 23.33 15.47
C ALA A 83 19.42 24.84 15.26
N ALA A 84 19.18 25.62 16.31
CA ALA A 84 18.79 27.03 16.21
C ALA A 84 19.84 27.91 15.49
N ASP A 85 21.12 27.63 15.70
CA ASP A 85 22.24 28.43 15.17
C ASP A 85 22.66 28.03 13.74
N LEU A 86 21.95 27.11 13.10
CA LEU A 86 22.31 26.61 11.77
C LEU A 86 22.01 27.58 10.63
N GLY A 87 21.16 28.59 10.89
CA GLY A 87 20.68 29.53 9.88
C GLY A 87 19.72 28.90 8.86
N LEU A 88 19.25 27.68 9.13
CA LEU A 88 18.28 26.95 8.32
C LEU A 88 16.91 26.98 9.03
N PRO A 89 15.82 27.36 8.35
CA PRO A 89 14.47 27.21 8.91
C PRO A 89 14.19 25.76 9.34
N LEU A 90 13.60 25.62 10.52
CA LEU A 90 13.29 24.34 11.13
C LEU A 90 11.78 24.14 11.16
N LEU A 91 11.36 22.94 10.78
CA LEU A 91 10.02 22.44 10.99
C LEU A 91 10.11 21.48 12.18
N VAL A 92 9.56 21.89 13.32
CA VAL A 92 9.65 21.13 14.57
C VAL A 92 8.39 20.29 14.74
N SER A 93 8.54 18.97 14.88
CA SER A 93 7.42 18.08 15.20
C SER A 93 7.92 16.75 15.75
N SER A 94 7.06 16.06 16.51
CA SER A 94 7.30 14.66 16.86
C SER A 94 7.22 13.79 15.60
N ALA A 95 7.89 12.63 15.61
CA ALA A 95 7.91 11.71 14.48
C ALA A 95 6.52 11.11 14.21
N ASN A 96 5.67 11.85 13.50
CA ASN A 96 4.32 11.44 13.12
C ASN A 96 4.29 11.07 11.62
N PRO A 97 4.29 9.77 11.27
CA PRO A 97 4.29 9.34 9.87
C PRO A 97 3.02 9.75 9.11
N VAL A 98 1.88 9.91 9.80
CA VAL A 98 0.63 10.34 9.16
C VAL A 98 0.71 11.81 8.72
N ALA A 99 1.27 12.67 9.56
CA ALA A 99 1.47 14.08 9.23
C ALA A 99 2.47 14.23 8.08
N LEU A 100 3.57 13.48 8.11
CA LEU A 100 4.56 13.46 7.02
C LEU A 100 3.97 12.92 5.72
N GLY A 101 3.15 11.87 5.78
CA GLY A 101 2.44 11.33 4.61
C GLY A 101 1.50 12.32 3.96
N LYS A 102 0.71 13.07 4.75
CA LYS A 102 -0.15 14.12 4.22
C LYS A 102 0.66 15.27 3.60
N LEU A 103 1.73 15.69 4.26
CA LEU A 103 2.61 16.72 3.72
C LEU A 103 3.25 16.29 2.38
N ALA A 104 3.77 15.07 2.31
CA ALA A 104 4.35 14.51 1.08
C ALA A 104 3.29 14.37 -0.02
N CYS A 105 2.07 13.97 0.32
CA CYS A 105 0.94 13.90 -0.61
C CYS A 105 0.60 15.28 -1.19
N ASP A 106 0.46 16.31 -0.36
CA ASP A 106 0.14 17.67 -0.82
C ASP A 106 1.27 18.28 -1.67
N ILE A 107 2.55 18.01 -1.35
CA ILE A 107 3.69 18.45 -2.16
C ILE A 107 3.65 17.80 -3.55
N ASN A 108 3.27 16.52 -3.63
CA ASN A 108 3.18 15.76 -4.87
C ASN A 108 1.79 15.84 -5.53
N ALA A 109 0.90 16.73 -5.05
CA ALA A 109 -0.43 16.96 -5.58
C ALA A 109 -1.36 15.71 -5.61
N ASP A 110 -1.34 14.91 -4.55
CA ASP A 110 -2.11 13.66 -4.41
C ASP A 110 -2.00 12.73 -5.63
N PRO A 111 -0.81 12.16 -5.87
CA PRO A 111 -0.56 11.37 -7.06
C PRO A 111 -1.45 10.12 -7.13
N SER A 112 -1.82 9.58 -5.96
CA SER A 112 -2.71 8.42 -5.85
C SER A 112 -4.14 8.70 -6.33
N SER A 113 -4.53 9.97 -6.52
CA SER A 113 -5.81 10.33 -7.14
C SER A 113 -5.81 10.17 -8.67
N CYS A 114 -4.64 10.30 -9.31
CA CYS A 114 -4.50 10.32 -10.76
C CYS A 114 -4.18 8.96 -11.39
N VAL A 115 -3.63 8.02 -10.61
CA VAL A 115 -3.24 6.69 -11.09
C VAL A 115 -3.92 5.59 -10.26
N ALA A 116 -4.25 4.47 -10.89
CA ALA A 116 -4.78 3.30 -10.19
C ALA A 116 -3.63 2.54 -9.49
N ILE A 117 -3.76 2.28 -8.19
CA ILE A 117 -2.72 1.61 -7.41
C ILE A 117 -3.09 0.15 -7.17
N PHE A 118 -2.31 -0.75 -7.76
CA PHE A 118 -2.35 -2.19 -7.52
C PHE A 118 -1.19 -2.56 -6.58
N ALA A 119 -1.48 -3.31 -5.54
CA ALA A 119 -0.48 -3.73 -4.58
C ALA A 119 -0.53 -5.25 -4.41
N ILE A 120 0.64 -5.89 -4.35
CA ILE A 120 0.76 -7.35 -4.21
C ILE A 120 1.54 -7.65 -2.95
N ALA A 121 0.94 -8.45 -2.06
CA ALA A 121 1.57 -8.98 -0.87
C ALA A 121 1.61 -10.51 -0.92
N GLY A 122 2.59 -11.10 -0.24
CA GLY A 122 2.78 -12.55 -0.13
C GLY A 122 3.82 -12.87 0.92
N ASP A 123 3.97 -14.14 1.26
CA ASP A 123 4.97 -14.59 2.24
C ASP A 123 6.35 -14.79 1.60
N ASP A 124 6.41 -14.99 0.28
CA ASP A 124 7.63 -15.20 -0.51
C ASP A 124 7.90 -14.01 -1.44
N ASP A 125 9.09 -13.43 -1.33
CA ASP A 125 9.52 -12.26 -2.10
C ASP A 125 9.67 -12.58 -3.61
N ASP A 126 10.09 -13.79 -3.97
CA ASP A 126 10.25 -14.19 -5.37
C ASP A 126 8.87 -14.31 -6.05
N GLU A 127 7.90 -14.87 -5.33
CA GLU A 127 6.50 -14.97 -5.78
C GLU A 127 5.86 -13.59 -5.92
N ILE A 128 6.11 -12.67 -4.97
CA ILE A 128 5.65 -11.28 -5.09
C ILE A 128 6.19 -10.63 -6.36
N HIS A 129 7.50 -10.73 -6.60
CA HIS A 129 8.14 -10.15 -7.79
C HIS A 129 7.57 -10.73 -9.08
N ALA A 130 7.42 -12.04 -9.13
CA ALA A 130 6.89 -12.73 -10.30
C ALA A 130 5.41 -12.37 -10.56
N ASN A 131 4.63 -12.13 -9.52
CA ASN A 131 3.25 -11.63 -9.63
C ASN A 131 3.18 -10.16 -10.08
N VAL A 132 4.06 -9.31 -9.57
CA VAL A 132 4.12 -7.88 -9.94
C VAL A 132 4.37 -7.71 -11.43
N LEU A 133 5.35 -8.45 -11.98
CA LEU A 133 5.67 -8.41 -13.40
C LEU A 133 4.50 -8.92 -14.25
N ARG A 134 3.93 -10.08 -13.90
CA ARG A 134 2.81 -10.66 -14.66
C ARG A 134 1.56 -9.80 -14.64
N LEU A 135 1.23 -9.18 -13.50
CA LEU A 135 0.11 -8.26 -13.42
C LEU A 135 0.38 -7.01 -14.27
N ALA A 136 1.60 -6.47 -14.24
CA ALA A 136 1.96 -5.30 -15.04
C ALA A 136 1.86 -5.61 -16.55
N ASP A 137 2.41 -6.74 -16.99
CA ASP A 137 2.30 -7.20 -18.38
C ASP A 137 0.84 -7.43 -18.78
N PHE A 138 0.04 -8.02 -17.90
CA PHE A 138 -1.38 -8.27 -18.17
C PHE A 138 -2.19 -6.97 -18.29
N LEU A 139 -1.98 -6.01 -17.39
CA LEU A 139 -2.57 -4.67 -17.48
C LEU A 139 -2.13 -3.94 -18.75
N HIS A 140 -0.87 -4.11 -19.16
CA HIS A 140 -0.33 -3.55 -20.38
C HIS A 140 -0.96 -4.17 -21.64
N MET A 141 -1.14 -5.49 -21.68
CA MET A 141 -1.86 -6.19 -22.75
C MET A 141 -3.33 -5.75 -22.88
N LEU A 142 -3.95 -5.33 -21.77
CA LEU A 142 -5.28 -4.71 -21.77
C LEU A 142 -5.28 -3.27 -22.30
N GLY A 143 -4.12 -2.73 -22.70
CA GLY A 143 -3.95 -1.41 -23.28
C GLY A 143 -3.70 -0.30 -22.25
N ASN A 144 -3.40 -0.65 -20.98
CA ASN A 144 -3.11 0.36 -19.96
C ASN A 144 -1.62 0.72 -19.96
N PRO A 145 -1.26 2.01 -19.88
CA PRO A 145 0.10 2.41 -19.54
C PRO A 145 0.36 2.11 -18.05
N VAL A 146 1.38 1.30 -17.75
CA VAL A 146 1.65 0.78 -16.39
C VAL A 146 3.04 1.17 -15.91
N GLY A 147 3.14 1.60 -14.65
CA GLY A 147 4.40 1.69 -13.91
C GLY A 147 4.56 0.53 -12.92
N VAL A 148 5.79 0.18 -12.58
CA VAL A 148 6.12 -0.87 -11.61
C VAL A 148 7.02 -0.29 -10.53
N ILE A 149 6.71 -0.59 -9.27
CA ILE A 149 7.54 -0.26 -8.12
C ILE A 149 7.90 -1.55 -7.37
N SER A 150 9.15 -1.98 -7.51
CA SER A 150 9.71 -3.18 -6.90
C SER A 150 11.21 -3.04 -6.70
N ASP A 151 11.76 -3.58 -5.61
CA ASP A 151 13.21 -3.60 -5.36
C ASP A 151 14.00 -4.36 -6.43
N ALA A 152 13.37 -5.32 -7.11
CA ALA A 152 13.93 -6.02 -8.27
C ALA A 152 14.08 -5.12 -9.52
N GLY A 153 13.42 -3.96 -9.54
CA GLY A 153 13.44 -3.01 -10.64
C GLY A 153 12.15 -2.18 -10.68
N SER A 154 12.31 -0.85 -10.77
CA SER A 154 11.19 0.07 -10.94
C SER A 154 11.17 0.67 -12.34
N THR A 155 9.97 0.81 -12.89
CA THR A 155 9.74 1.45 -14.18
C THR A 155 8.56 2.39 -14.12
N SER A 156 8.62 3.44 -14.91
CA SER A 156 7.45 4.23 -15.31
C SER A 156 7.30 4.04 -16.81
N LEU A 157 6.29 3.29 -17.23
CA LEU A 157 6.14 2.85 -18.61
C LEU A 157 7.39 2.09 -19.07
N GLN A 158 8.09 2.60 -20.08
CA GLN A 158 9.31 2.02 -20.63
C GLN A 158 10.59 2.60 -20.00
N ARG A 159 10.48 3.59 -19.11
CA ARG A 159 11.63 4.24 -18.47
C ARG A 159 11.93 3.57 -17.14
N GLU A 160 13.18 3.16 -16.94
CA GLU A 160 13.66 2.70 -15.64
C GLU A 160 13.76 3.87 -14.64
N LEU A 161 13.32 3.63 -13.41
CA LEU A 161 13.42 4.57 -12.30
C LEU A 161 14.60 4.18 -11.39
N SER A 162 15.54 5.10 -11.21
CA SER A 162 16.66 4.91 -10.28
C SER A 162 16.23 5.26 -8.85
N LEU A 163 15.61 4.30 -8.18
CA LEU A 163 15.17 4.43 -6.78
C LEU A 163 16.16 3.76 -5.81
N GLN A 164 16.20 4.24 -4.57
CA GLN A 164 16.99 3.63 -3.50
C GLN A 164 16.06 2.97 -2.49
N TYR A 165 16.24 1.66 -2.35
CA TYR A 165 15.40 0.83 -1.51
C TYR A 165 15.98 0.64 -0.10
N PRO A 166 15.12 0.47 0.93
CA PRO A 166 13.66 0.50 0.86
C PRO A 166 13.10 1.93 0.72
N LEU A 167 11.99 2.08 0.00
CA LEU A 167 11.35 3.38 -0.21
C LEU A 167 10.66 3.89 1.06
N ASN A 168 10.80 5.17 1.32
CA ASN A 168 10.11 5.86 2.41
C ASN A 168 8.89 6.62 1.89
N ILE A 169 8.17 7.29 2.81
CA ILE A 169 6.96 8.06 2.51
C ILE A 169 7.16 9.05 1.35
N ALA A 170 8.22 9.85 1.40
CA ALA A 170 8.48 10.84 0.36
C ALA A 170 8.86 10.18 -0.97
N ASP A 171 9.65 9.11 -0.92
CA ASP A 171 10.13 8.40 -2.10
C ASP A 171 8.96 7.76 -2.87
N VAL A 172 8.01 7.14 -2.17
CA VAL A 172 6.79 6.58 -2.78
C VAL A 172 5.94 7.68 -3.40
N GLN A 173 5.62 8.73 -2.66
CA GLN A 173 4.79 9.83 -3.18
C GLN A 173 5.42 10.48 -4.42
N HIS A 174 6.75 10.65 -4.42
CA HIS A 174 7.46 11.18 -5.57
C HIS A 174 7.50 10.18 -6.75
N ALA A 175 7.74 8.89 -6.50
CA ALA A 175 7.72 7.88 -7.56
C ALA A 175 6.34 7.80 -8.23
N LEU A 176 5.26 7.87 -7.44
CA LEU A 176 3.90 7.91 -7.96
C LEU A 176 3.61 9.18 -8.76
N SER A 177 4.11 10.34 -8.32
CA SER A 177 3.95 11.60 -9.07
C SER A 177 4.67 11.53 -10.42
N VAL A 178 5.86 10.94 -10.46
CA VAL A 178 6.61 10.71 -11.70
C VAL A 178 5.84 9.79 -12.65
N CYS A 179 5.29 8.68 -12.14
CA CYS A 179 4.44 7.80 -12.95
C CYS A 179 3.20 8.52 -13.49
N ALA A 180 2.54 9.32 -12.66
CA ALA A 180 1.37 10.11 -13.06
C ALA A 180 1.73 11.16 -14.13
N GLU A 181 2.86 11.85 -13.99
CA GLU A 181 3.37 12.84 -14.94
C GLU A 181 3.76 12.22 -16.29
N ASP A 182 4.33 11.01 -16.27
CA ASP A 182 4.63 10.24 -17.48
C ASP A 182 3.37 9.72 -18.19
N GLY A 183 2.20 9.79 -17.55
CA GLY A 183 0.93 9.33 -18.10
C GLY A 183 0.61 7.85 -17.84
N ALA A 184 1.19 7.24 -16.80
CA ALA A 184 0.75 5.94 -16.33
C ALA A 184 -0.71 5.99 -15.89
N ALA A 185 -1.51 4.99 -16.27
CA ALA A 185 -2.88 4.81 -15.82
C ALA A 185 -2.94 3.94 -14.56
N ALA A 186 -1.98 3.04 -14.40
CA ALA A 186 -1.86 2.15 -13.25
C ALA A 186 -0.40 2.04 -12.78
N VAL A 187 -0.22 1.81 -11.49
CA VAL A 187 1.07 1.46 -10.88
C VAL A 187 0.91 0.19 -10.07
N VAL A 188 1.80 -0.78 -10.30
CA VAL A 188 1.87 -2.04 -9.55
C VAL A 188 3.01 -1.96 -8.53
N ILE A 189 2.72 -2.22 -7.26
CA ILE A 189 3.68 -2.09 -6.14
C ILE A 189 3.86 -3.43 -5.44
N ALA A 190 5.12 -3.83 -5.24
CA ALA A 190 5.51 -4.96 -4.39
C ALA A 190 5.41 -4.57 -2.90
N LEU A 191 4.66 -5.32 -2.09
CA LEU A 191 4.50 -5.07 -0.65
C LEU A 191 5.40 -5.96 0.22
N ASN A 192 6.70 -5.91 -0.04
CA ASN A 192 7.72 -6.55 0.82
C ASN A 192 8.56 -5.49 1.55
N SER A 193 9.40 -5.94 2.49
CA SER A 193 10.28 -5.04 3.24
C SER A 193 11.54 -4.62 2.50
N ALA A 194 11.87 -5.31 1.41
CA ALA A 194 12.94 -4.91 0.51
C ALA A 194 12.52 -3.66 -0.30
N THR A 195 11.30 -3.63 -0.82
CA THR A 195 10.74 -2.50 -1.58
C THR A 195 10.30 -1.35 -0.66
N LEU A 196 9.59 -1.62 0.44
CA LEU A 196 8.93 -0.58 1.23
C LEU A 196 9.37 -0.55 2.70
N ALA A 197 9.69 0.64 3.18
CA ALA A 197 9.90 0.88 4.60
C ALA A 197 8.56 0.85 5.37
N LYS A 198 8.65 0.75 6.70
CA LYS A 198 7.48 0.88 7.57
C LYS A 198 6.80 2.23 7.33
N ASN A 199 5.47 2.23 7.21
CA ASN A 199 4.67 3.40 6.90
C ASN A 199 4.95 4.04 5.51
N ALA A 200 5.63 3.38 4.57
CA ALA A 200 5.97 4.02 3.29
C ALA A 200 4.77 4.46 2.44
N LEU A 201 3.60 3.84 2.62
CA LEU A 201 2.39 4.11 1.84
C LEU A 201 1.43 5.09 2.55
N GLN A 202 1.91 5.90 3.48
CA GLN A 202 1.07 6.90 4.15
C GLN A 202 0.48 7.88 3.14
N SER A 203 -0.83 8.10 3.26
CA SER A 203 -1.62 8.91 2.32
C SER A 203 -1.62 8.41 0.87
N VAL A 204 -1.32 7.12 0.64
CA VAL A 204 -1.51 6.47 -0.65
C VAL A 204 -2.81 5.68 -0.59
N SER A 205 -3.68 5.92 -1.57
CA SER A 205 -4.92 5.18 -1.74
C SER A 205 -4.68 3.95 -2.64
N ILE A 206 -4.86 2.75 -2.08
CA ILE A 206 -4.79 1.49 -2.85
C ILE A 206 -6.18 1.15 -3.39
N ASP A 207 -6.25 0.81 -4.67
CA ASP A 207 -7.50 0.37 -5.33
C ASP A 207 -7.68 -1.14 -5.22
N VAL A 208 -6.61 -1.91 -5.52
CA VAL A 208 -6.65 -3.37 -5.49
C VAL A 208 -5.44 -3.91 -4.75
N LEU A 209 -5.69 -4.72 -3.73
CA LEU A 209 -4.69 -5.46 -2.98
C LEU A 209 -4.81 -6.95 -3.31
N GLY A 210 -3.82 -7.51 -3.99
CA GLY A 210 -3.66 -8.94 -4.18
C GLY A 210 -2.87 -9.55 -3.02
N VAL A 211 -3.37 -10.65 -2.46
CA VAL A 211 -2.65 -11.42 -1.45
C VAL A 211 -2.41 -12.83 -1.98
N GLU A 212 -1.15 -13.18 -2.20
CA GLU A 212 -0.72 -14.54 -2.47
C GLU A 212 -0.67 -15.30 -1.13
N GLN A 213 -1.43 -16.39 -1.04
CA GLN A 213 -1.33 -17.31 0.08
C GLN A 213 -0.62 -18.56 -0.41
N THR A 214 0.57 -18.83 0.09
CA THR A 214 1.15 -20.17 -0.01
C THR A 214 0.23 -21.11 0.77
N GLN A 215 -0.56 -21.91 0.06
CA GLN A 215 -1.18 -23.09 0.66
C GLN A 215 -0.05 -23.97 1.16
N ASN A 216 0.22 -23.95 2.45
CA ASN A 216 0.94 -25.04 3.08
C ASN A 216 0.09 -26.29 2.85
N GLU A 217 0.50 -27.15 1.92
CA GLU A 217 0.03 -28.53 1.85
C GLU A 217 0.47 -29.23 3.13
N SER A 218 -0.24 -29.00 4.23
CA SER A 218 -0.26 -29.93 5.36
C SER A 218 -1.07 -31.15 4.94
N ASN A 219 -0.52 -31.94 4.02
CA ASN A 219 -0.91 -33.32 3.83
C ASN A 219 -0.14 -34.15 4.87
N SER A 220 -0.72 -34.35 6.05
CA SER A 220 -0.37 -35.46 6.93
C SER A 220 -1.58 -36.35 7.09
N GLY A 221 -1.51 -37.52 6.46
CA GLY A 221 -2.62 -38.43 6.26
C GLY A 221 -3.19 -39.10 7.51
N ALA A 222 -4.46 -39.48 7.38
CA ALA A 222 -5.04 -40.70 7.94
C ALA A 222 -6.26 -40.96 7.02
N GLY A 223 -6.20 -41.93 6.11
CA GLY A 223 -6.17 -43.34 6.45
C GLY A 223 -7.57 -43.88 6.19
N SER A 224 -7.74 -44.55 5.05
CA SER A 224 -8.90 -45.37 4.73
C SER A 224 -9.15 -46.39 5.84
N ASP A 225 -10.37 -46.50 6.33
CA ASP A 225 -10.90 -47.80 6.73
C ASP A 225 -12.44 -47.83 6.66
N SER A 226 -12.92 -48.88 6.01
CA SER A 226 -14.32 -49.25 5.88
C SER A 226 -14.68 -50.26 6.97
N GLN A 227 -15.93 -50.15 7.48
CA GLN A 227 -16.74 -51.18 8.15
C GLN A 227 -16.25 -51.80 9.48
N SER A 228 -17.06 -51.68 10.53
CA SER A 228 -17.76 -52.84 11.13
C SER A 228 -18.72 -52.46 12.26
N ASP A 229 -19.82 -53.19 12.30
CA ASP A 229 -20.97 -53.17 13.22
C ASP A 229 -20.69 -53.44 14.72
N ALA A 230 -21.72 -53.09 15.52
CA ALA A 230 -22.30 -53.85 16.65
C ALA A 230 -22.27 -53.24 18.08
N LYS A 231 -23.42 -52.68 18.48
CA LYS A 231 -24.32 -53.10 19.59
C LYS A 231 -23.80 -53.12 21.05
N SER A 232 -24.40 -52.27 21.91
CA SER A 232 -25.05 -52.56 23.24
C SER A 232 -25.32 -51.23 23.99
N LYS A 233 -26.58 -50.80 24.24
CA LYS A 233 -27.51 -51.07 25.37
C LYS A 233 -26.95 -50.79 26.78
N ASP A 234 -27.48 -49.74 27.45
CA ASP A 234 -28.29 -49.73 28.71
C ASP A 234 -28.34 -48.29 29.30
N SER A 235 -29.51 -47.64 29.46
CA SER A 235 -30.36 -47.49 30.69
C SER A 235 -29.67 -46.72 31.83
N SER A 236 -30.25 -45.82 32.64
CA SER A 236 -31.62 -45.35 32.95
C SER A 236 -31.53 -44.15 33.93
N ASP A 237 -32.54 -43.28 33.93
CA ASP A 237 -33.18 -42.53 35.05
C ASP A 237 -32.38 -41.75 36.12
N THR A 238 -32.68 -40.45 36.29
CA THR A 238 -33.51 -39.85 37.38
C THR A 238 -33.22 -38.35 37.65
N ASN A 239 -34.30 -37.55 37.71
CA ASN A 239 -34.70 -36.45 38.63
C ASN A 239 -33.65 -35.81 39.58
N SER A 240 -33.68 -34.54 40.03
CA SER A 240 -34.62 -33.41 39.99
C SER A 240 -34.01 -32.25 40.81
N GLU A 241 -34.36 -30.99 40.48
CA GLU A 241 -34.50 -29.82 41.39
C GLU A 241 -33.24 -29.27 42.12
N SER A 242 -32.98 -27.97 42.28
CA SER A 242 -33.79 -26.74 42.22
C SER A 242 -32.89 -25.49 42.41
N LYS A 243 -33.34 -24.33 41.87
CA LYS A 243 -33.40 -22.96 42.48
C LYS A 243 -32.11 -22.30 43.02
N ASP A 244 -31.83 -21.00 42.94
CA ASP A 244 -32.55 -19.75 42.66
C ASP A 244 -31.51 -18.66 42.30
N ALA A 245 -31.93 -17.62 41.56
CA ALA A 245 -31.72 -16.20 41.87
C ALA A 245 -31.61 -15.34 40.60
N ALA A 246 -32.65 -14.55 40.37
CA ALA A 246 -32.77 -13.53 39.34
C ALA A 246 -31.90 -12.31 39.63
N SER A 247 -31.42 -11.64 38.57
CA SER A 247 -31.85 -10.27 38.31
C SER A 247 -31.51 -9.84 36.89
N ASN A 248 -32.51 -9.21 36.29
CA ASN A 248 -32.66 -8.88 34.89
C ASN A 248 -32.37 -7.38 34.76
N VAL A 249 -31.41 -6.98 33.94
CA VAL A 249 -31.34 -5.60 33.42
C VAL A 249 -31.14 -5.67 31.91
N LYS A 250 -32.27 -5.54 31.21
CA LYS A 250 -32.33 -5.16 29.80
C LYS A 250 -31.83 -3.71 29.67
N VAL A 251 -30.76 -3.50 28.92
CA VAL A 251 -30.54 -2.24 28.22
C VAL A 251 -30.42 -2.54 26.74
N SER A 252 -31.41 -2.02 26.03
CA SER A 252 -31.53 -2.00 24.58
C SER A 252 -30.45 -1.08 24.00
N ALA A 253 -29.61 -1.59 23.10
CA ALA A 253 -28.74 -0.78 22.26
C ALA A 253 -28.87 -1.26 20.82
N LYS A 254 -29.49 -0.40 20.00
CA LYS A 254 -29.63 -0.50 18.54
C LYS A 254 -28.33 -0.99 17.89
N ALA A 255 -28.39 -2.13 17.22
CA ALA A 255 -27.37 -2.55 16.28
C ALA A 255 -27.39 -1.61 15.06
N SER A 256 -26.45 -0.68 15.00
CA SER A 256 -26.13 0.06 13.78
C SER A 256 -25.36 -0.87 12.84
N SER A 257 -25.96 -1.14 11.68
CA SER A 257 -25.42 -1.94 10.59
C SER A 257 -24.01 -1.50 10.20
N SER A 258 -23.02 -2.32 10.51
CA SER A 258 -21.67 -2.21 9.94
C SER A 258 -21.62 -3.04 8.65
N PRO A 259 -20.97 -2.58 7.56
CA PRO A 259 -20.92 -3.33 6.32
C PRO A 259 -20.14 -4.63 6.54
N LEU A 260 -20.73 -5.73 6.04
CA LEU A 260 -20.23 -7.10 6.12
C LEU A 260 -18.91 -7.23 5.36
N TYR A 261 -17.81 -7.40 6.08
CA TYR A 261 -16.57 -7.94 5.52
C TYR A 261 -16.55 -9.46 5.72
N PRO A 262 -16.19 -10.26 4.70
CA PRO A 262 -16.07 -11.71 4.87
C PRO A 262 -14.95 -12.04 5.86
N ALA A 263 -15.15 -13.09 6.67
CA ALA A 263 -14.21 -13.49 7.72
C ALA A 263 -12.98 -14.17 7.11
N TYR A 264 -11.78 -13.65 7.40
CA TYR A 264 -10.50 -14.18 6.89
C TYR A 264 -9.88 -15.15 7.90
N ALA A 265 -9.59 -16.38 7.46
CA ALA A 265 -8.80 -17.36 8.20
C ALA A 265 -7.30 -17.12 7.96
N THR A 266 -6.54 -17.23 9.05
CA THR A 266 -5.07 -17.22 9.24
C THR A 266 -4.20 -17.10 7.98
N GLY A 267 -3.89 -15.84 7.61
CA GLY A 267 -2.99 -15.40 6.54
C GLY A 267 -2.90 -13.87 6.63
N MET A 268 -1.86 -13.23 6.07
CA MET A 268 -1.66 -11.76 6.20
C MET A 268 -2.95 -10.97 5.95
N SER A 269 -3.52 -10.40 7.02
CA SER A 269 -4.78 -9.67 6.90
C SER A 269 -4.53 -8.30 6.28
N PHE A 270 -5.51 -7.81 5.50
CA PHE A 270 -5.53 -6.44 4.99
C PHE A 270 -5.22 -5.42 6.10
N TYR A 271 -5.74 -5.66 7.30
CA TYR A 271 -5.49 -4.82 8.47
C TYR A 271 -4.02 -4.83 8.92
N ALA A 272 -3.36 -6.00 8.94
CA ALA A 272 -1.95 -6.11 9.29
C ALA A 272 -1.05 -5.40 8.27
N LEU A 273 -1.31 -5.58 6.98
CA LEU A 273 -0.58 -4.89 5.90
C LEU A 273 -0.78 -3.37 6.00
N ARG A 274 -2.01 -2.93 6.27
CA ARG A 274 -2.33 -1.52 6.49
C ARG A 274 -1.60 -0.94 7.70
N GLN A 275 -1.53 -1.67 8.80
CA GLN A 275 -0.77 -1.24 9.98
C GLN A 275 0.74 -1.17 9.73
N ARG A 276 1.28 -2.05 8.88
CA ARG A 276 2.71 -2.09 8.55
C ARG A 276 3.11 -0.95 7.61
N TYR A 277 2.37 -0.76 6.53
CA TYR A 277 2.76 0.16 5.44
C TYR A 277 1.97 1.48 5.44
N GLY A 278 0.85 1.58 6.15
CA GLY A 278 0.18 2.87 6.40
C GLY A 278 -0.77 3.38 5.32
N PHE A 279 -1.14 2.56 4.34
CA PHE A 279 -2.04 2.97 3.25
C PHE A 279 -3.51 3.18 3.67
N SER A 280 -4.26 3.86 2.83
CA SER A 280 -5.72 3.90 2.88
C SER A 280 -6.31 3.06 1.75
N GLY A 281 -7.43 2.40 2.01
CA GLY A 281 -8.28 1.89 0.93
C GLY A 281 -9.24 2.99 0.49
N ARG A 282 -9.51 3.10 -0.82
CA ARG A 282 -10.69 3.84 -1.29
C ARG A 282 -11.98 3.17 -0.81
N GLU A 283 -13.13 3.82 -0.95
CA GLU A 283 -14.45 3.27 -0.56
C GLU A 283 -14.74 1.89 -1.18
N HIS A 284 -14.05 1.55 -2.27
CA HIS A 284 -14.10 0.26 -2.95
C HIS A 284 -12.71 -0.40 -3.07
N ALA A 285 -11.85 -0.28 -2.06
CA ALA A 285 -10.59 -1.03 -2.06
C ALA A 285 -10.85 -2.54 -1.94
N TYR A 286 -10.44 -3.30 -2.94
CA TYR A 286 -10.65 -4.74 -2.97
C TYR A 286 -9.43 -5.48 -2.44
N CYS A 287 -9.63 -6.30 -1.41
CA CYS A 287 -8.66 -7.33 -1.03
C CYS A 287 -9.01 -8.61 -1.78
N VAL A 288 -8.11 -9.06 -2.64
CA VAL A 288 -8.37 -10.12 -3.61
C VAL A 288 -7.38 -11.26 -3.39
N THR A 289 -7.92 -12.47 -3.47
CA THR A 289 -7.15 -13.71 -3.56
C THR A 289 -7.64 -14.44 -4.81
N ARG A 290 -6.93 -15.49 -5.21
CA ARG A 290 -7.37 -16.34 -6.32
C ARG A 290 -8.77 -16.89 -6.05
N SER A 291 -9.55 -17.01 -7.12
CA SER A 291 -10.93 -17.48 -7.10
C SER A 291 -11.13 -18.57 -8.14
N ALA A 292 -12.16 -19.40 -7.99
CA ALA A 292 -12.49 -20.40 -9.01
C ALA A 292 -12.73 -19.77 -10.39
N GLU A 293 -13.34 -18.57 -10.46
CA GLU A 293 -13.53 -17.88 -11.73
C GLU A 293 -12.21 -17.42 -12.36
N SER A 294 -11.25 -16.93 -11.56
CA SER A 294 -9.95 -16.52 -12.08
C SER A 294 -9.09 -17.72 -12.48
N ASP A 295 -9.20 -18.84 -11.75
CA ASP A 295 -8.55 -20.11 -12.08
C ASP A 295 -9.07 -20.68 -13.41
N GLU A 296 -10.40 -20.71 -13.60
CA GLU A 296 -11.01 -21.14 -14.88
C GLU A 296 -10.54 -20.27 -16.07
N LEU A 297 -10.42 -18.96 -15.87
CA LEU A 297 -9.95 -18.06 -16.92
C LEU A 297 -8.45 -18.24 -17.20
N ALA A 298 -7.65 -18.53 -16.17
CA ALA A 298 -6.24 -18.85 -16.32
C ALA A 298 -6.05 -20.18 -17.06
N GLU A 299 -6.86 -21.21 -16.78
CA GLU A 299 -6.84 -22.49 -17.52
C GLU A 299 -7.10 -22.31 -19.02
N LEU A 300 -7.99 -21.41 -19.39
CA LEU A 300 -8.26 -21.12 -20.81
C LEU A 300 -7.08 -20.47 -21.53
N ALA A 301 -6.19 -19.83 -20.77
CA ALA A 301 -4.98 -19.20 -21.28
C ALA A 301 -3.76 -20.15 -21.24
N ASP A 302 -3.90 -21.38 -20.74
CA ASP A 302 -2.78 -22.29 -20.58
C ASP A 302 -3.06 -23.64 -21.27
N GLN A 303 -2.49 -23.81 -22.47
CA GLN A 303 -2.24 -25.13 -23.07
C GLN A 303 -0.74 -25.42 -23.22
N ILE A 304 0.16 -24.52 -22.77
CA ILE A 304 1.61 -24.62 -22.99
C ILE A 304 2.46 -24.34 -21.72
N GLY A 305 1.94 -23.63 -20.71
CA GLY A 305 2.67 -23.28 -19.48
C GLY A 305 2.53 -24.29 -18.33
N GLY A 306 3.51 -24.29 -17.42
CA GLY A 306 3.50 -25.09 -16.19
C GLY A 306 2.66 -24.46 -15.07
N ASN A 307 2.33 -25.26 -14.05
CA ASN A 307 1.40 -24.91 -12.96
C ASN A 307 1.66 -23.55 -12.28
N ASP A 308 2.91 -23.11 -12.13
CA ASP A 308 3.24 -21.86 -11.45
C ASP A 308 2.76 -20.64 -12.27
N VAL A 309 2.88 -20.69 -13.60
CA VAL A 309 2.41 -19.62 -14.50
C VAL A 309 0.90 -19.44 -14.38
N GLN A 310 0.16 -20.54 -14.31
CA GLN A 310 -1.28 -20.54 -14.13
C GLN A 310 -1.71 -19.90 -12.79
N ARG A 311 -0.97 -20.16 -11.70
CA ARG A 311 -1.27 -19.58 -10.38
C ARG A 311 -1.15 -18.06 -10.39
N HIS A 312 -0.03 -17.54 -10.87
CA HIS A 312 0.22 -16.10 -10.92
C HIS A 312 -0.72 -15.37 -11.88
N LEU A 313 -1.04 -16.00 -13.01
CA LEU A 313 -2.01 -15.47 -13.96
C LEU A 313 -3.41 -15.42 -13.35
N SER A 314 -3.81 -16.43 -12.57
CA SER A 314 -5.08 -16.43 -11.84
C SER A 314 -5.16 -15.28 -10.84
N LEU A 315 -4.12 -15.02 -10.06
CA LEU A 315 -4.14 -13.87 -9.14
C LEU A 315 -4.26 -12.55 -9.91
N SER A 316 -3.51 -12.40 -11.00
CA SER A 316 -3.57 -11.21 -11.87
C SER A 316 -4.96 -11.00 -12.46
N ILE A 317 -5.61 -12.06 -12.96
CA ILE A 317 -6.98 -12.03 -13.47
C ILE A 317 -7.97 -11.64 -12.36
N ALA A 318 -7.85 -12.21 -11.17
CA ALA A 318 -8.70 -11.89 -10.04
C ALA A 318 -8.63 -10.40 -9.68
N MET A 319 -7.41 -9.85 -9.62
CA MET A 319 -7.18 -8.43 -9.33
C MET A 319 -7.79 -7.52 -10.41
N VAL A 320 -7.65 -7.90 -11.67
CA VAL A 320 -8.21 -7.15 -12.81
C VAL A 320 -9.74 -7.23 -12.87
N LEU A 321 -10.33 -8.37 -12.51
CA LEU A 321 -11.79 -8.52 -12.35
C LEU A 321 -12.31 -7.62 -11.24
N ALA A 322 -11.62 -7.55 -10.11
CA ALA A 322 -11.97 -6.66 -8.99
C ALA A 322 -11.86 -5.19 -9.37
N ALA A 323 -10.92 -4.83 -10.25
CA ALA A 323 -10.83 -3.50 -10.85
C ALA A 323 -11.99 -3.17 -11.83
N GLY A 324 -12.90 -4.12 -12.08
CA GLY A 324 -14.10 -3.91 -12.90
C GLY A 324 -13.93 -4.22 -14.39
N VAL A 325 -12.82 -4.85 -14.79
CA VAL A 325 -12.63 -5.26 -16.19
C VAL A 325 -13.55 -6.42 -16.52
N ARG A 326 -14.24 -6.33 -17.65
CA ARG A 326 -15.21 -7.34 -18.09
C ARG A 326 -14.50 -8.64 -18.47
N ARG A 327 -15.07 -9.77 -18.07
CA ARG A 327 -14.63 -11.12 -18.46
C ARG A 327 -14.40 -11.30 -19.96
N GLY A 328 -15.25 -10.70 -20.81
CA GLY A 328 -15.09 -10.75 -22.26
C GLY A 328 -13.79 -10.09 -22.74
N THR A 329 -13.42 -8.95 -22.16
CA THR A 329 -12.18 -8.23 -22.47
C THR A 329 -10.95 -9.05 -22.05
N ILE A 330 -11.00 -9.66 -20.86
CA ILE A 330 -9.96 -10.55 -20.35
C ILE A 330 -9.75 -11.73 -21.32
N LYS A 331 -10.82 -12.42 -21.72
CA LYS A 331 -10.72 -13.53 -22.69
C LYS A 331 -10.10 -13.09 -24.02
N SER A 332 -10.48 -11.92 -24.52
CA SER A 332 -9.91 -11.38 -25.77
C SER A 332 -8.41 -11.09 -25.61
N ALA A 333 -8.00 -10.47 -24.49
CA ALA A 333 -6.59 -10.17 -24.24
C ALA A 333 -5.74 -11.44 -24.10
N LEU A 334 -6.24 -12.44 -23.38
CA LEU A 334 -5.57 -13.75 -23.24
C LEU A 334 -5.42 -14.43 -24.62
N ARG A 335 -6.44 -14.37 -25.47
CA ARG A 335 -6.36 -14.89 -26.84
C ARG A 335 -5.32 -14.18 -27.70
N VAL A 336 -5.19 -12.86 -27.59
CA VAL A 336 -4.20 -12.08 -28.35
C VAL A 336 -2.78 -12.40 -27.88
N SER A 337 -2.58 -12.57 -26.57
CA SER A 337 -1.29 -13.00 -26.00
C SER A 337 -0.80 -14.33 -26.59
N HIS A 338 -1.71 -15.28 -26.82
CA HIS A 338 -1.39 -16.54 -27.49
C HIS A 338 -0.97 -16.40 -28.96
N GLU A 339 -1.40 -15.36 -29.67
CA GLU A 339 -1.05 -15.15 -31.08
C GLU A 339 0.30 -14.42 -31.25
N LEU A 340 0.86 -13.89 -30.16
CA LEU A 340 2.12 -13.14 -30.14
C LEU A 340 3.35 -13.99 -29.75
N HIS A 341 3.15 -15.25 -29.38
CA HIS A 341 4.20 -16.24 -29.04
C HIS A 341 4.18 -17.41 -30.03
#